data_AF-A0A941MVH4-F1
#
_entry.id   AF-A0A941MVH4-F1
#
_cell.length_a   1.000
_cell.length_b   1.000
_cell.length_c   1.000
_cell.angle_alpha   90.00
_cell.angle_beta   90.00
_cell.angle_gamma   90.00
#
_symmetry.space_group_name_H-M   'P 1'
#
loop_
_entity.id
_entity.type
_entity.pdbx_description
1 polymer ?
#
loop_
_entity_poly.entity_id
_entity_poly.type
_entity_poly.pdbx_seq_one_letter_code
_entity_poly.pdbx_strand_id
1 'polypeptide(L)'
;MNTPSTASDSRESAASVTPPQNSRPPRRRLSMSLINFWLDASLLVTIGFIGWVSVVMRVVFPAPTHSEGWTLWGMSFDRWHDLQFGSICFCALVILLHIMLHWNWVCNVIAAQVLRLKSRPDDGMQTVYGVATMIGFLGLILAGLIAAVLTVKSP
;
A
#
# COMPACT_ATOMS: atom_id res chain seq x y z
N MET A 1 68.86 -60.02 -13.00
CA MET A 1 69.78 -59.13 -12.26
C MET A 1 68.97 -57.88 -11.97
N ASN A 2 68.44 -57.79 -10.75
CA ASN A 2 67.49 -56.75 -10.33
C ASN A 2 68.24 -55.68 -9.54
N THR A 3 68.07 -54.42 -9.90
CA THR A 3 68.46 -53.27 -9.07
C THR A 3 67.22 -52.43 -8.74
N PRO A 4 67.06 -51.98 -7.49
CA PRO A 4 65.97 -51.11 -7.03
C PRO A 4 66.37 -49.61 -7.05
N SER A 5 65.50 -48.74 -6.51
CA SER A 5 65.62 -47.27 -6.28
C SER A 5 65.05 -46.40 -7.42
N THR A 6 64.26 -45.34 -7.21
CA THR A 6 64.01 -44.47 -6.03
C THR A 6 62.60 -43.85 -6.10
N ALA A 7 62.08 -43.55 -4.91
CA ALA A 7 60.93 -42.71 -4.62
C ALA A 7 60.88 -41.37 -5.37
N SER A 8 59.68 -40.97 -5.78
CA SER A 8 59.27 -39.55 -5.83
C SER A 8 57.84 -39.44 -5.30
N ASP A 9 57.76 -39.09 -4.03
CA ASP A 9 56.55 -38.84 -3.26
C ASP A 9 56.09 -37.41 -3.56
N SER A 10 55.35 -37.22 -4.66
CA SER A 10 54.73 -35.94 -5.03
C SER A 10 53.34 -35.82 -4.40
N ARG A 11 53.27 -35.80 -3.07
CA ARG A 11 52.08 -35.41 -2.31
C ARG A 11 52.09 -33.90 -2.08
N GLU A 12 51.94 -33.15 -3.17
CA GLU A 12 51.78 -31.70 -3.10
C GLU A 12 50.33 -31.36 -2.77
N SER A 13 50.11 -31.12 -1.47
CA SER A 13 49.25 -30.06 -0.94
C SER A 13 47.88 -29.88 -1.62
N ALA A 14 46.94 -30.75 -1.26
CA ALA A 14 45.52 -30.46 -1.36
C ALA A 14 45.16 -29.32 -0.38
N ALA A 15 45.44 -28.08 -0.78
CA ALA A 15 44.94 -26.89 -0.13
C ALA A 15 43.42 -26.87 -0.26
N SER A 16 42.75 -27.30 0.81
CA SER A 16 41.32 -27.14 1.05
C SER A 16 40.98 -25.65 1.09
N VAL A 17 40.73 -25.07 -0.10
CA VAL A 17 40.20 -23.71 -0.24
C VAL A 17 38.74 -23.75 0.21
N THR A 18 38.53 -23.44 1.49
CA THR A 18 37.21 -23.30 2.07
C THR A 18 36.60 -21.99 1.54
N PRO A 19 35.44 -22.01 0.85
CA PRO A 19 34.85 -20.77 0.34
C PRO A 19 34.37 -19.90 1.52
N PRO A 20 34.50 -18.57 1.45
CA PRO A 20 34.02 -17.67 2.48
C PRO A 20 32.49 -17.79 2.60
N GLN A 21 32.01 -18.38 3.69
CA GLN A 21 30.60 -18.33 4.08
C GLN A 21 30.23 -16.86 4.34
N ASN A 22 29.64 -16.23 3.32
CA ASN A 22 29.11 -14.88 3.41
C ASN A 22 27.78 -14.93 4.18
N SER A 23 27.87 -14.98 5.51
CA SER A 23 26.73 -14.94 6.44
C SER A 23 26.09 -13.56 6.42
N ARG A 24 25.32 -13.26 5.35
CA ARG A 24 24.46 -12.08 5.32
C ARG A 24 23.42 -12.22 6.42
N PRO A 25 23.30 -11.26 7.36
CA PRO A 25 22.34 -11.35 8.45
C PRO A 25 20.91 -11.44 7.88
N PRO A 26 20.03 -12.26 8.46
CA PRO A 26 18.67 -12.42 7.98
C PRO A 26 17.94 -11.08 8.07
N ARG A 27 17.67 -10.45 6.92
CA ARG A 27 16.81 -9.27 6.82
C ARG A 27 15.45 -9.61 7.43
N ARG A 28 15.10 -8.94 8.53
CA ARG A 28 13.81 -9.06 9.23
C ARG A 28 12.65 -8.79 8.26
N ARG A 29 12.00 -9.85 7.77
CA ARG A 29 10.80 -9.77 6.91
C ARG A 29 9.50 -9.51 7.68
N LEU A 30 9.55 -9.41 9.01
CA LEU A 30 8.38 -9.32 9.88
C LEU A 30 7.76 -7.90 9.96
N SER A 31 8.45 -6.85 9.53
CA SER A 31 7.92 -5.48 9.64
C SER A 31 6.88 -5.12 8.57
N MET A 32 7.00 -5.64 7.34
CA MET A 32 6.12 -5.28 6.24
C MET A 32 4.68 -5.79 6.44
N SER A 33 4.52 -7.04 6.85
CA SER A 33 3.20 -7.61 7.15
C SER A 33 2.49 -6.89 8.29
N LEU A 34 3.25 -6.45 9.30
CA LEU A 34 2.72 -5.69 10.43
C LEU A 34 2.26 -4.29 9.99
N ILE A 35 3.04 -3.60 9.16
CA ILE A 35 2.67 -2.29 8.59
C ILE A 35 1.39 -2.41 7.75
N ASN A 36 1.30 -3.43 6.90
CA ASN A 36 0.09 -3.66 6.09
C ASN A 36 -1.13 -3.91 6.97
N PHE A 37 -1.00 -4.75 8.00
CA PHE A 37 -2.09 -4.99 8.94
C PHE A 37 -2.57 -3.70 9.63
N TRP A 38 -1.65 -2.85 10.08
CA TRP A 38 -1.99 -1.57 10.69
C TRP A 38 -2.64 -0.59 9.70
N LEU A 39 -2.17 -0.55 8.45
CA LEU A 39 -2.80 0.24 7.39
C LEU A 39 -4.24 -0.21 7.15
N ASP A 40 -4.46 -1.51 6.99
CA ASP A 40 -5.80 -2.08 6.76
C ASP A 40 -6.73 -1.85 7.94
N ALA A 41 -6.23 -2.03 9.17
CA ALA A 41 -6.96 -1.72 10.39
C ALA A 41 -7.31 -0.23 10.47
N SER A 42 -6.35 0.66 10.17
CA SER A 42 -6.61 2.11 10.16
C SER A 42 -7.64 2.50 9.11
N LEU A 43 -7.64 1.83 7.96
CA LEU A 43 -8.60 2.06 6.89
C LEU A 43 -10.00 1.63 7.33
N LEU A 44 -10.14 0.45 7.93
CA LEU A 44 -11.40 -0.05 8.46
C LEU A 44 -11.97 0.91 9.52
N VAL A 45 -11.13 1.36 10.46
CA VAL A 45 -11.51 2.31 11.51
C VAL A 45 -11.96 3.65 10.90
N THR A 46 -11.22 4.17 9.93
CA THR A 46 -11.53 5.46 9.30
C THR A 46 -12.83 5.39 8.51
N ILE A 47 -13.06 4.32 7.74
CA ILE A 47 -14.32 4.10 7.01
C ILE A 47 -15.49 3.96 7.98
N GLY A 48 -15.32 3.17 9.06
CA GLY A 48 -16.32 3.04 10.10
C GLY A 48 -16.66 4.37 10.76
N PHE A 49 -15.65 5.20 11.05
CA PHE A 49 -15.82 6.53 11.61
C PHE A 49 -16.55 7.48 10.65
N ILE A 50 -16.18 7.51 9.36
CA ILE A 50 -16.90 8.30 8.34
C ILE A 50 -18.36 7.86 8.26
N GLY A 51 -18.63 6.55 8.23
CA GLY A 51 -19.98 6.01 8.19
C GLY A 51 -20.79 6.41 9.42
N TRP A 52 -20.20 6.31 10.60
CA TRP A 52 -20.80 6.77 11.85
C TRP A 52 -21.14 8.26 11.82
N VAL A 53 -20.19 9.14 11.46
CA VAL A 53 -20.42 10.59 11.35
C VAL A 53 -21.51 10.90 10.32
N SER A 54 -21.51 10.18 9.18
CA SER A 54 -22.54 10.34 8.15
C SER A 54 -23.94 10.01 8.67
N VAL A 55 -24.07 8.93 9.46
CA VAL A 55 -25.35 8.56 10.08
C VAL A 55 -25.77 9.58 11.14
N VAL A 56 -24.86 10.02 12.00
CA VAL A 56 -25.13 11.06 13.01
C VAL A 56 -25.62 12.33 12.35
N MET A 57 -24.93 12.82 11.32
CA MET A 57 -25.33 14.03 10.60
C MET A 57 -26.68 13.91 9.90
N ARG A 58 -27.06 12.72 9.45
CA ARG A 58 -28.32 12.50 8.72
C ARG A 58 -29.51 12.19 9.62
N VAL A 59 -29.27 11.61 10.80
CA VAL A 59 -30.32 11.17 11.74
C VAL A 59 -30.55 12.19 12.85
N VAL A 60 -29.47 12.84 13.33
CA VAL A 60 -29.54 13.73 14.50
C VAL A 60 -29.77 15.18 14.10
N PHE A 61 -29.15 15.64 13.01
CA PHE A 61 -29.36 17.01 12.53
C PHE A 61 -30.55 17.06 11.56
N PRO A 62 -31.39 18.10 11.63
CA PRO A 62 -32.40 18.37 10.61
C PRO A 62 -31.74 18.75 9.28
N ALA A 63 -32.54 18.92 8.22
CA ALA A 63 -32.04 19.28 6.90
C ALA A 63 -31.05 20.48 6.96
N PRO A 64 -29.96 20.47 6.17
CA PRO A 64 -28.87 21.45 6.28
C PRO A 64 -29.32 22.92 6.18
N THR A 65 -30.45 23.18 5.54
CA THR A 65 -31.02 24.53 5.36
C THR A 65 -31.79 25.04 6.60
N HIS A 66 -32.01 24.20 7.61
CA HIS A 66 -32.73 24.53 8.85
C HIS A 66 -31.91 24.25 10.11
N SER A 67 -30.63 23.92 9.99
CA SER A 67 -29.76 23.58 11.12
C SER A 67 -29.07 24.78 11.77
N GLU A 68 -29.42 26.02 11.39
CA GLU A 68 -28.87 27.21 12.04
C GLU A 68 -29.14 27.19 13.56
N GLY A 69 -28.08 27.28 14.35
CA GLY A 69 -28.13 27.26 15.82
C GLY A 69 -28.17 25.87 16.47
N TRP A 70 -28.26 24.78 15.71
CA TRP A 70 -28.22 23.43 16.28
C TRP A 70 -26.78 23.03 16.60
N THR A 71 -26.55 22.64 17.86
CA THR A 71 -25.25 22.15 18.31
C THR A 71 -25.38 20.75 18.88
N LEU A 72 -24.54 19.83 18.41
CA LEU A 72 -24.39 18.49 19.00
C LEU A 72 -23.05 18.43 19.72
N TRP A 73 -23.10 18.19 21.03
CA TRP A 73 -21.92 18.19 21.92
C TRP A 73 -21.08 19.48 21.83
N GLY A 74 -21.76 20.62 21.68
CA GLY A 74 -21.11 21.94 21.58
C GLY A 74 -20.50 22.25 20.20
N MET A 75 -20.63 21.35 19.21
CA MET A 75 -20.20 21.59 17.83
C MET A 75 -21.39 21.83 16.90
N SER A 76 -21.28 22.83 16.03
CA SER A 76 -22.27 23.12 14.99
C SER A 76 -22.23 22.09 13.86
N PHE A 77 -23.28 22.08 13.04
CA PHE A 77 -23.37 21.25 11.84
C PHE A 77 -22.14 21.41 10.93
N ASP A 78 -21.69 22.64 10.68
CA ASP A 78 -20.54 22.92 9.81
C ASP A 78 -19.26 22.28 10.34
N ARG A 79 -19.05 22.27 11.66
CA ARG A 79 -17.86 21.63 12.27
C ARG A 79 -17.89 20.11 12.12
N TRP A 80 -19.06 19.49 12.26
CA TRP A 80 -19.23 18.07 12.00
C TRP A 80 -19.00 17.73 10.53
N HIS A 81 -19.49 18.60 9.62
CA HIS A 81 -19.25 18.47 8.19
C HIS A 81 -17.76 18.58 7.83
N ASP A 82 -17.05 19.58 8.38
CA ASP A 82 -15.60 19.74 8.20
C ASP A 82 -14.83 18.53 8.71
N LEU A 83 -15.24 17.96 9.85
CA LEU A 83 -14.63 16.76 10.41
C LEU A 83 -14.85 15.54 9.51
N GLN A 84 -16.07 15.39 8.97
CA GLN A 84 -16.40 14.34 8.01
C GLN A 84 -15.54 14.47 6.75
N PHE A 85 -15.45 15.69 6.20
CA PHE A 85 -14.64 15.99 5.03
C PHE A 85 -13.15 15.71 5.27
N GLY A 86 -12.59 16.18 6.38
CA GLY A 86 -11.20 15.90 6.76
C GLY A 86 -10.94 14.41 6.92
N SER A 87 -11.89 13.66 7.47
CA SER A 87 -11.80 12.20 7.61
C SER A 87 -11.83 11.50 6.24
N ILE A 88 -12.64 11.98 5.29
CA ILE A 88 -12.65 11.48 3.90
C ILE A 88 -11.30 11.75 3.23
N CYS A 89 -10.73 12.95 3.38
CA CYS A 89 -9.41 13.26 2.86
C CYS A 89 -8.33 12.34 3.44
N PHE A 90 -8.35 12.12 4.75
CA PHE A 90 -7.43 11.19 5.41
C PHE A 90 -7.62 9.75 4.91
N CYS A 91 -8.87 9.29 4.79
CA CYS A 91 -9.21 7.99 4.22
C CYS A 91 -8.65 7.83 2.80
N ALA A 92 -8.81 8.83 1.95
CA ALA A 92 -8.27 8.82 0.59
C ALA A 92 -6.73 8.68 0.57
N LEU A 93 -6.03 9.38 1.47
CA LEU A 93 -4.58 9.24 1.62
C LEU A 93 -4.19 7.83 2.09
N VAL A 94 -4.89 7.28 3.07
CA VAL A 94 -4.64 5.92 3.59
C VAL A 94 -4.91 4.87 2.51
N ILE A 95 -5.98 5.00 1.73
CA ILE A 95 -6.27 4.14 0.58
C ILE A 95 -5.13 4.19 -0.44
N LEU A 96 -4.64 5.38 -0.77
CA LEU A 96 -3.56 5.55 -1.73
C LEU A 96 -2.28 4.84 -1.24
N LEU A 97 -1.91 5.03 0.03
CA LEU A 97 -0.78 4.33 0.65
C LEU A 97 -1.00 2.81 0.64
N HIS A 98 -2.19 2.34 1.03
CA HIS A 98 -2.54 0.93 1.02
C HIS A 98 -2.38 0.31 -0.37
N ILE A 99 -2.89 0.98 -1.42
CA ILE A 99 -2.74 0.54 -2.81
C ILE A 99 -1.26 0.45 -3.20
N MET A 100 -0.44 1.44 -2.83
CA MET A 100 1.00 1.41 -3.13
C MET A 100 1.73 0.23 -2.45
N LEU A 101 1.39 -0.08 -1.20
CA LEU A 101 2.01 -1.23 -0.49
C LEU A 101 1.48 -2.57 -1.02
N HIS A 102 0.20 -2.64 -1.37
CA HIS A 102 -0.43 -3.83 -1.92
C HIS A 102 -0.03 -4.09 -3.37
N TRP A 103 0.47 -3.07 -4.08
CA TRP A 103 0.87 -3.13 -5.48
C TRP A 103 1.83 -4.29 -5.80
N ASN A 104 2.79 -4.56 -4.90
CA ASN A 104 3.72 -5.68 -5.07
C ASN A 104 3.03 -7.05 -5.04
N TRP A 105 2.02 -7.19 -4.18
CA TRP A 105 1.19 -8.38 -4.15
C TRP A 105 0.33 -8.47 -5.40
N VAL A 106 -0.29 -7.38 -5.85
CA VAL A 106 -1.10 -7.34 -7.08
C VAL A 106 -0.29 -7.76 -8.30
N CYS A 107 0.94 -7.23 -8.48
CA CYS A 107 1.81 -7.67 -9.57
C CYS A 107 2.13 -9.17 -9.49
N ASN A 108 2.42 -9.69 -8.30
CA ASN A 108 2.69 -11.12 -8.11
C ASN A 108 1.45 -11.98 -8.40
N VAL A 109 0.26 -11.52 -8.01
CA VAL A 109 -1.02 -12.20 -8.27
C VAL A 109 -1.35 -12.17 -9.75
N ILE A 110 -1.23 -11.02 -10.43
CA ILE A 110 -1.47 -10.90 -11.87
C ILE A 110 -0.46 -11.78 -12.65
N ALA A 111 0.83 -11.73 -12.29
CA ALA A 111 1.84 -12.56 -12.93
C ALA A 111 1.57 -14.07 -12.74
N ALA A 112 1.18 -14.48 -11.52
CA ALA A 112 0.89 -15.87 -11.21
C ALA A 112 -0.43 -16.36 -11.82
N GLN A 113 -1.48 -15.55 -11.80
CA GLN A 113 -2.85 -15.95 -12.09
C GLN A 113 -3.27 -15.66 -13.53
N VAL A 114 -2.85 -14.51 -14.09
CA VAL A 114 -3.22 -14.09 -15.46
C VAL A 114 -2.17 -14.57 -16.47
N LEU A 115 -0.89 -14.38 -16.15
CA LEU A 115 0.18 -14.62 -17.11
C LEU A 115 0.73 -16.05 -17.04
N ARG A 116 0.52 -16.79 -15.93
CA ARG A 116 1.16 -18.09 -15.64
C ARG A 116 2.67 -18.08 -15.93
N LEU A 117 3.28 -16.90 -15.92
CA LEU A 117 4.66 -16.71 -16.33
C LEU A 117 5.55 -17.06 -15.13
N LYS A 118 6.49 -17.97 -15.36
CA LYS A 118 7.42 -18.46 -14.32
C LYS A 118 8.56 -17.46 -14.03
N SER A 119 8.70 -16.41 -14.84
CA SER A 119 9.71 -15.37 -14.66
C SER A 119 9.14 -14.15 -13.93
N ARG A 120 9.86 -13.75 -12.89
CA ARG A 120 9.56 -12.59 -12.04
C ARG A 120 9.63 -11.30 -12.88
N PRO A 121 8.58 -10.47 -12.88
CA PRO A 121 8.58 -9.17 -13.58
C PRO A 121 9.70 -8.26 -13.05
N ASP A 122 10.30 -7.46 -13.94
CA ASP A 122 11.36 -6.51 -13.60
C ASP A 122 10.86 -5.38 -12.67
N ASP A 123 11.70 -4.97 -11.71
CA ASP A 123 11.39 -3.92 -10.71
C ASP A 123 11.03 -2.56 -11.38
N GLY A 124 11.52 -2.30 -12.58
CA GLY A 124 11.21 -1.09 -13.36
C GLY A 124 9.79 -1.07 -13.92
N MET A 125 9.26 -2.22 -14.37
CA MET A 125 7.86 -2.30 -14.81
C MET A 125 6.90 -2.11 -13.64
N GLN A 126 7.26 -2.61 -12.46
CA GLN A 126 6.45 -2.50 -11.25
C GLN A 126 6.21 -1.04 -10.84
N THR A 127 7.23 -0.18 -10.91
CA THR A 127 7.09 1.25 -10.60
C THR A 127 6.27 1.99 -11.67
N VAL A 128 6.46 1.68 -12.95
CA VAL A 128 5.68 2.29 -14.05
C VAL A 128 4.19 2.01 -13.88
N TYR A 129 3.81 0.77 -13.60
CA TYR A 129 2.40 0.48 -13.39
C TYR A 129 1.84 1.11 -12.10
N GLY A 130 2.64 1.20 -11.05
CA GLY A 130 2.25 1.90 -9.82
C GLY A 130 1.93 3.38 -10.09
N VAL A 131 2.82 4.08 -10.79
CA VAL A 131 2.63 5.48 -11.17
C VAL A 131 1.45 5.65 -12.14
N ALA A 132 1.33 4.79 -13.15
CA ALA A 132 0.22 4.83 -14.10
C ALA A 132 -1.15 4.64 -13.43
N THR A 133 -1.24 3.71 -12.48
CA THR A 133 -2.46 3.47 -11.71
C THR A 133 -2.79 4.65 -10.80
N MET A 134 -1.78 5.26 -10.17
CA MET A 134 -1.96 6.46 -9.35
C MET A 134 -2.46 7.64 -10.17
N ILE A 135 -1.87 7.89 -11.34
CA ILE A 135 -2.30 8.94 -12.27
C ILE A 135 -3.73 8.69 -12.75
N GLY A 136 -4.05 7.44 -13.12
CA GLY A 136 -5.40 7.08 -13.56
C GLY A 136 -6.46 7.31 -12.47
N PHE A 137 -6.16 6.91 -11.22
CA PHE A 137 -7.08 7.08 -10.10
C PHE A 137 -7.29 8.55 -9.73
N LEU A 138 -6.21 9.34 -9.63
CA LEU A 138 -6.30 10.78 -9.40
C LEU A 138 -7.05 11.49 -10.55
N GLY A 139 -6.76 11.10 -11.78
CA GLY A 139 -7.43 11.64 -12.97
C GLY A 139 -8.93 11.37 -12.96
N LEU A 140 -9.35 10.17 -12.55
CA LEU A 140 -10.76 9.81 -12.45
C LEU A 140 -11.49 10.63 -11.37
N ILE A 141 -10.86 10.80 -10.20
CA ILE A 141 -11.41 11.67 -9.13
C ILE A 141 -11.53 13.10 -9.62
N LEU A 142 -10.47 13.65 -10.22
CA LEU A 142 -10.44 15.02 -10.71
C LEU A 142 -11.48 15.25 -11.82
N ALA A 143 -11.61 14.31 -12.75
CA ALA A 143 -12.61 14.36 -13.81
C ALA A 143 -14.03 14.36 -13.24
N GLY A 144 -14.30 13.51 -12.24
CA GLY A 144 -15.58 13.50 -11.52
C GLY A 144 -15.88 14.83 -10.83
N LEU A 145 -14.87 15.45 -10.20
CA LEU A 145 -15.00 16.72 -9.51
C LEU A 145 -15.23 17.88 -10.49
N ILE A 146 -14.52 17.91 -11.61
CA ILE A 146 -14.75 18.87 -12.71
C ILE A 146 -16.17 18.70 -13.27
N ALA A 147 -16.61 17.46 -13.53
CA ALA A 147 -17.96 17.20 -14.02
C ALA A 147 -19.02 17.67 -13.02
N ALA A 148 -18.82 17.44 -11.72
CA ALA A 148 -19.72 17.93 -10.68
C ALA A 148 -19.79 19.46 -10.64
N VAL A 149 -18.64 20.15 -10.69
CA VAL A 149 -18.59 21.62 -10.70
C VAL A 149 -19.27 22.20 -11.94
N LEU A 150 -19.07 21.61 -13.11
CA LEU A 150 -19.70 22.06 -14.36
C LEU A 150 -21.21 21.80 -14.41
N THR A 151 -21.72 20.86 -13.60
CA THR A 151 -23.15 20.50 -13.58
C THR A 151 -23.94 21.21 -12.48
N VAL A 152 -23.28 21.85 -11.51
CA VAL A 152 -23.93 22.73 -10.53
C VAL A 152 -24.55 23.92 -11.26
N LYS A 153 -25.87 24.03 -11.17
CA LYS A 153 -26.62 25.23 -11.56
C LYS A 153 -26.89 26.04 -10.31
N SER A 154 -26.43 27.29 -10.28
CA SER A 154 -26.89 28.26 -9.29
C SER A 154 -28.37 28.57 -9.56
N PRO A 155 -29.23 28.63 -8.52
CA PRO A 155 -30.62 29.04 -8.65
C PRO A 155 -30.75 30.51 -9.10
#